data_AF-A0A9W7L3T9-F1
#
_entry.id   AF-A0A9W7L3T9-F1
#
_cell.length_a   1.000
_cell.length_b   1.000
_cell.length_c   1.000
_cell.angle_alpha   90.00
_cell.angle_beta   90.00
_cell.angle_gamma   90.00
#
_symmetry.space_group_name_H-M   'P 1'
#
loop_
_entity.id
_entity.type
_entity.pdbx_description
1 polymer ?
#
loop_
_entity_poly.entity_id
_entity_poly.type
_entity_poly.pdbx_seq_one_letter_code
_entity_poly.pdbx_strand_id
1 'polypeptide(L)'
;QQTIEESDATNCSPSDYTIHVKNLPRHKTIQELREKLTEHFETVLAENAKEEGAEGEDTGVFDVDFARNNGSEVYWKKRRGKIARRKDKLENEVYMLNEWGKYEGKKKLRLQTLHHYLQKQFERCNGKLEAIQEKIDQGKNKEYASSAFVTFNTEQAYVRARRMYVHLG
;
A
#
# COMPACT_ATOMS: atom_id res chain seq x y z
N GLN A 1 -22.46 -14.23 -31.55
CA GLN A 1 -23.16 -14.02 -30.27
C GLN A 1 -22.12 -14.14 -29.18
N GLN A 2 -21.71 -13.03 -28.58
CA GLN A 2 -20.81 -13.04 -27.42
C GLN A 2 -21.69 -13.29 -26.20
N THR A 3 -21.44 -14.42 -25.53
CA THR A 3 -22.05 -14.74 -24.24
C THR A 3 -21.47 -13.76 -23.22
N ILE A 4 -22.30 -12.85 -22.73
CA ILE A 4 -21.96 -12.01 -21.58
C ILE A 4 -22.07 -12.94 -20.38
N GLU A 5 -20.93 -13.38 -19.85
CA GLU A 5 -20.91 -14.05 -18.54
C GLU A 5 -21.39 -13.04 -17.51
N GLU A 6 -22.55 -13.30 -16.89
CA GLU A 6 -23.00 -12.54 -15.72
C GLU A 6 -21.90 -12.66 -14.66
N SER A 7 -21.25 -11.54 -14.35
CA SER A 7 -20.24 -11.46 -13.30
C SER A 7 -20.91 -11.85 -11.98
N ASP A 8 -20.46 -12.97 -11.42
CA ASP A 8 -20.97 -13.52 -10.17
C ASP A 8 -20.69 -12.50 -9.05
N ALA A 9 -21.72 -11.76 -8.63
CA ALA A 9 -21.62 -10.67 -7.65
C ALA A 9 -21.07 -11.10 -6.27
N THR A 10 -20.90 -12.40 -6.07
CA THR A 10 -20.27 -13.01 -4.89
C THR A 10 -18.74 -12.91 -4.87
N ASN A 11 -18.08 -12.59 -6.00
CA ASN A 11 -16.61 -12.50 -6.13
C ASN A 11 -16.10 -11.13 -6.63
N CYS A 12 -16.85 -10.05 -6.42
CA CYS A 12 -16.40 -8.70 -6.78
C CYS A 12 -15.26 -8.23 -5.85
N SER A 13 -14.08 -7.97 -6.41
CA SER A 13 -12.94 -7.36 -5.73
C SER A 13 -12.87 -5.86 -6.04
N PRO A 14 -12.41 -4.99 -5.11
CA PRO A 14 -12.17 -3.58 -5.40
C PRO A 14 -11.29 -3.35 -6.65
N SER A 15 -10.39 -4.29 -6.96
CA SER A 15 -9.55 -4.24 -8.17
C SER A 15 -10.35 -4.18 -9.46
N ASP A 16 -11.56 -4.72 -9.48
CA ASP A 16 -12.38 -4.86 -10.70
C ASP A 16 -12.99 -3.52 -11.12
N TYR A 17 -13.04 -2.56 -10.18
CA TYR A 17 -13.55 -1.20 -10.38
C TYR A 17 -12.46 -0.15 -10.24
N THR A 18 -11.19 -0.55 -10.28
CA THR A 18 -10.04 0.34 -10.05
C THR A 18 -9.18 0.48 -11.30
N ILE A 19 -8.81 1.72 -11.64
CA ILE A 19 -7.81 2.01 -12.69
C ILE A 19 -6.50 2.49 -12.07
N HIS A 20 -5.38 2.16 -12.73
CA HIS A 20 -4.05 2.58 -12.28
C HIS A 20 -3.54 3.74 -13.13
N VAL A 21 -3.52 4.93 -12.54
CA VAL A 21 -3.01 6.16 -13.16
C VAL A 21 -1.52 6.30 -12.89
N LYS A 22 -0.70 6.19 -13.94
CA LYS A 22 0.76 6.34 -13.88
C LYS A 22 1.16 7.77 -14.28
N ASN A 23 2.37 8.19 -13.86
CA ASN A 23 2.98 9.47 -14.24
C ASN A 23 2.14 10.69 -13.85
N LEU A 24 1.72 10.74 -12.59
CA LEU A 24 0.92 11.87 -12.09
C LEU A 24 1.66 13.21 -12.25
N PRO A 25 0.93 14.31 -12.52
CA PRO A 25 1.52 15.63 -12.60
C PRO A 25 2.14 16.05 -11.27
N ARG A 26 3.11 16.98 -11.34
CA ARG A 26 3.70 17.57 -10.14
C ARG A 26 2.63 18.30 -9.34
N HIS A 27 2.61 18.08 -8.03
CA HIS A 27 1.62 18.61 -7.09
C HIS A 27 2.33 19.15 -5.85
N LYS A 28 1.67 20.07 -5.13
CA LYS A 28 2.18 20.56 -3.84
C LYS A 28 1.75 19.68 -2.67
N THR A 29 0.53 19.15 -2.72
CA THR A 29 -0.04 18.26 -1.70
C THR A 29 -0.77 17.10 -2.36
N ILE A 30 -0.89 15.97 -1.65
CA ILE A 30 -1.70 14.83 -2.11
C ILE A 30 -3.19 15.23 -2.18
N GLN A 31 -3.66 16.09 -1.29
CA GLN A 31 -5.04 16.54 -1.28
C GLN A 31 -5.41 17.31 -2.56
N GLU A 32 -4.53 18.21 -3.02
CA GLU A 32 -4.71 18.92 -4.29
C GLU A 32 -4.77 17.92 -5.46
N LEU A 33 -3.96 16.87 -5.42
CA LEU A 33 -3.94 15.85 -6.47
C LEU A 33 -5.20 14.97 -6.43
N ARG A 34 -5.73 14.68 -5.24
CA ARG A 34 -7.00 13.97 -5.05
C ARG A 34 -8.14 14.74 -5.68
N GLU A 35 -8.30 16.01 -5.32
CA GLU A 35 -9.34 16.88 -5.84
C GLU A 35 -9.28 16.97 -7.36
N LYS A 36 -8.09 17.22 -7.93
CA LYS A 36 -7.91 17.29 -9.38
C LYS A 36 -8.22 15.99 -10.11
N LEU A 37 -7.83 14.84 -9.55
CA LEU A 37 -8.12 13.55 -10.16
C LEU A 37 -9.62 13.23 -10.08
N THR A 38 -10.25 13.47 -8.92
CA THR A 38 -11.68 13.28 -8.74
C THR A 38 -12.47 14.16 -9.71
N GLU A 39 -12.22 15.46 -9.74
CA GLU A 39 -12.88 16.41 -10.65
C GLU A 39 -12.72 16.00 -12.12
N HIS A 40 -11.49 15.61 -12.51
CA HIS A 40 -11.19 15.16 -13.85
C HIS A 40 -12.02 13.93 -14.25
N PHE A 41 -12.03 12.89 -13.42
CA PHE A 41 -12.78 11.68 -13.72
C PHE A 41 -14.30 11.88 -13.66
N GLU A 42 -14.80 12.67 -12.71
CA GLU A 42 -16.23 13.03 -12.66
C GLU A 42 -16.67 13.80 -13.90
N THR A 43 -15.84 14.73 -14.39
CA THR A 43 -16.11 15.47 -15.64
C THR A 43 -16.17 14.52 -16.83
N VAL A 44 -15.17 13.62 -16.97
CA VAL A 44 -15.12 12.63 -18.05
C VAL A 44 -16.34 11.69 -18.02
N LEU A 45 -16.76 11.27 -16.83
CA LEU A 45 -17.93 10.41 -16.66
C LEU A 45 -19.22 11.14 -17.05
N ALA A 46 -19.38 12.39 -16.62
CA ALA A 46 -20.54 13.21 -16.94
C ALA A 46 -20.63 13.48 -18.45
N GLU A 47 -19.51 13.78 -19.13
CA GLU A 47 -19.48 13.99 -20.58
C GLU A 47 -19.87 12.71 -21.34
N ASN A 48 -19.30 11.55 -20.99
CA ASN A 48 -19.66 10.28 -21.62
C ASN A 48 -21.13 9.89 -21.37
N ALA A 49 -21.65 10.14 -20.17
CA ALA A 49 -23.05 9.84 -19.86
C ALA A 49 -24.02 10.62 -20.76
N LYS A 50 -23.69 11.88 -21.11
CA LYS A 50 -24.49 12.69 -22.05
C LYS A 50 -24.45 12.11 -23.46
N GLU A 51 -23.28 11.72 -23.95
CA GLU A 51 -23.12 11.13 -25.29
C GLU A 51 -23.87 9.80 -25.44
N GLU A 52 -23.92 9.00 -24.37
CA GLU A 52 -24.63 7.71 -24.34
C GLU A 52 -26.14 7.84 -24.02
N GLY A 53 -26.63 9.06 -23.75
CA GLY A 53 -28.03 9.29 -23.34
C GLY A 53 -28.39 8.70 -21.97
N ALA A 54 -27.39 8.46 -21.13
CA ALA A 54 -27.49 7.84 -19.81
C ALA A 54 -27.43 8.90 -18.68
N GLU A 55 -27.95 10.10 -18.93
CA GLU A 55 -28.01 11.17 -17.94
C GLU A 55 -28.85 10.75 -16.72
N GLY A 56 -28.27 10.82 -15.51
CA GLY A 56 -28.95 10.51 -14.25
C GLY A 56 -28.55 9.18 -13.59
N GLU A 57 -27.63 8.41 -14.18
CA GLU A 57 -26.99 7.28 -13.47
C GLU A 57 -26.07 7.78 -12.35
N ASP A 58 -26.07 7.10 -11.20
CA ASP A 58 -25.15 7.36 -10.09
C ASP A 58 -23.75 6.84 -10.42
N THR A 59 -23.04 7.54 -11.29
CA THR A 59 -21.67 7.22 -11.70
C THR A 59 -20.69 8.25 -11.17
N GLY A 60 -19.68 7.80 -10.44
CA GLY A 60 -18.72 8.68 -9.77
C GLY A 60 -17.49 7.96 -9.26
N VAL A 61 -16.56 8.74 -8.70
CA VAL A 61 -15.35 8.23 -8.07
C VAL A 61 -15.66 7.87 -6.62
N PHE A 62 -15.39 6.63 -6.24
CA PHE A 62 -15.54 6.15 -4.86
C PHE A 62 -14.34 6.55 -4.00
N ASP A 63 -13.11 6.27 -4.48
CA ASP A 63 -11.88 6.62 -3.77
C ASP A 63 -10.71 6.81 -4.73
N VAL A 64 -9.68 7.52 -4.26
CA VAL A 64 -8.40 7.73 -4.94
C VAL A 64 -7.27 7.40 -3.99
N ASP A 65 -6.60 6.27 -4.21
CA ASP A 65 -5.48 5.83 -3.41
C ASP A 65 -4.14 6.18 -4.06
N PHE A 66 -3.23 6.78 -3.31
CA PHE A 66 -1.94 7.23 -3.86
C PHE A 66 -0.81 6.27 -3.50
N ALA A 67 -0.01 5.90 -4.51
CA ALA A 67 1.25 5.21 -4.31
C ALA A 67 2.30 6.20 -3.79
N ARG A 68 2.31 6.42 -2.46
CA ARG A 68 3.23 7.32 -1.80
C ARG A 68 4.67 6.77 -1.81
N ASN A 69 5.66 7.67 -1.82
CA ASN A 69 7.06 7.29 -1.61
C ASN A 69 7.30 6.80 -0.16
N ASN A 70 6.98 5.54 0.10
CA ASN A 70 7.19 4.86 1.38
C ASN A 70 8.40 3.92 1.35
N GLY A 71 9.29 4.03 0.35
CA GLY A 71 10.38 3.07 0.13
C GLY A 71 11.31 2.90 1.34
N SER A 72 11.63 4.00 2.03
CA SER A 72 12.40 3.97 3.28
C SER A 72 11.67 3.23 4.40
N GLU A 73 10.37 3.53 4.58
CA GLU A 73 9.54 2.88 5.60
C GLU A 73 9.42 1.38 5.34
N VAL A 74 9.12 0.99 4.10
CA VAL A 74 9.03 -0.41 3.66
C VAL A 74 10.37 -1.12 3.88
N TYR A 75 11.50 -0.48 3.56
CA TYR A 75 12.82 -1.03 3.82
C TYR A 75 13.03 -1.35 5.31
N TRP A 76 12.74 -0.40 6.19
CA TRP A 76 12.92 -0.59 7.64
C TRP A 76 11.93 -1.60 8.22
N LYS A 77 10.67 -1.63 7.75
CA LYS A 77 9.69 -2.67 8.14
C LYS A 77 10.18 -4.07 7.73
N LYS A 78 10.66 -4.25 6.49
CA LYS A 78 11.24 -5.52 6.02
C LYS A 78 12.44 -5.95 6.85
N ARG A 79 13.35 -5.01 7.13
CA ARG A 79 14.54 -5.27 7.95
C ARG A 79 14.17 -5.65 9.38
N ARG A 80 13.22 -4.93 10.00
CA ARG A 80 12.68 -5.24 11.32
C ARG A 80 12.10 -6.65 11.37
N GLY A 81 11.26 -7.02 10.39
CA GLY A 81 10.68 -8.36 10.30
C GLY A 81 11.73 -9.48 10.16
N LYS A 82 12.81 -9.24 9.39
CA LYS A 82 13.92 -10.20 9.28
C LYS A 82 14.66 -10.38 10.61
N ILE A 83 14.82 -9.31 11.40
CA ILE A 83 15.45 -9.37 12.72
C ILE A 83 14.54 -10.07 13.71
N ALA A 84 13.23 -9.75 13.74
CA ALA A 84 12.25 -10.43 14.58
C ALA A 84 12.29 -11.95 14.39
N ARG A 85 12.18 -12.42 13.13
CA ARG A 85 12.28 -13.85 12.82
C ARG A 85 13.58 -14.50 13.29
N ARG A 86 14.69 -13.75 13.29
CA ARG A 86 15.98 -14.25 13.81
C ARG A 86 15.99 -14.33 15.33
N LYS A 87 15.35 -13.37 16.01
CA LYS A 87 15.15 -13.41 17.46
C LYS A 87 14.29 -14.60 17.86
N ASP A 88 13.14 -14.79 17.23
CA ASP A 88 12.23 -15.90 17.55
C ASP A 88 12.95 -17.26 17.42
N LYS A 89 13.73 -17.42 16.34
CA LYS A 89 14.56 -18.63 16.15
C LYS A 89 15.62 -18.81 17.24
N LEU A 90 16.26 -17.72 17.66
CA LEU A 90 17.28 -17.74 18.71
C LEU A 90 16.67 -18.05 20.08
N GLU A 91 15.53 -17.45 20.39
CA GLU A 91 14.78 -17.67 21.63
C GLU A 91 14.32 -19.14 21.72
N ASN A 92 13.82 -19.70 20.60
CA ASN A 92 13.52 -21.13 20.50
C ASN A 92 14.76 -22.02 20.66
N GLU A 93 15.90 -21.67 20.07
CA GLU A 93 17.14 -22.42 20.26
C GLU A 93 17.60 -22.40 21.73
N VAL A 94 17.55 -21.23 22.37
CA VAL A 94 17.88 -21.08 23.79
C VAL A 94 16.94 -21.90 24.66
N TYR A 95 15.63 -21.87 24.39
CA TYR A 95 14.64 -22.68 25.08
C TYR A 95 14.95 -24.18 24.98
N MET A 96 15.15 -24.70 23.77
CA MET A 96 15.47 -26.12 23.56
C MET A 96 16.79 -26.54 24.23
N LEU A 97 17.81 -25.67 24.21
CA LEU A 97 19.08 -25.97 24.87
C LEU A 97 18.98 -25.97 26.39
N ASN A 98 18.12 -25.12 26.97
CA ASN A 98 17.83 -25.14 28.39
C ASN A 98 17.14 -26.46 28.78
N GLU A 99 16.10 -26.86 28.04
CA GLU A 99 15.38 -28.12 28.26
C GLU A 99 16.31 -29.35 28.19
N TRP A 100 17.30 -29.32 27.29
CA TRP A 100 18.27 -30.41 27.15
C TRP A 100 19.45 -30.34 28.12
N GLY A 101 19.52 -29.34 29.01
CA GLY A 101 20.67 -29.13 29.90
C GLY A 101 21.97 -28.80 29.17
N LYS A 102 21.89 -28.33 27.92
CA LYS A 102 23.03 -28.02 27.03
C LYS A 102 23.31 -26.51 26.92
N TYR A 103 22.63 -25.69 27.70
CA TYR A 103 22.76 -24.24 27.68
C TYR A 103 23.79 -23.72 28.70
N GLU A 104 25.06 -23.92 28.39
CA GLU A 104 26.15 -23.56 29.30
C GLU A 104 27.42 -23.06 28.59
N GLY A 105 28.37 -22.58 29.40
CA GLY A 105 29.71 -22.18 28.98
C GLY A 105 29.75 -21.19 27.80
N LYS A 106 30.65 -21.46 26.85
CA LYS A 106 30.86 -20.62 25.66
C LYS A 106 29.61 -20.49 24.79
N LYS A 107 28.75 -21.52 24.76
CA LYS A 107 27.54 -21.52 23.94
C LYS A 107 26.52 -20.52 24.49
N LYS A 108 26.28 -20.54 25.80
CA LYS A 108 25.42 -19.56 26.49
C LYS A 108 25.88 -18.13 26.22
N LEU A 109 27.18 -17.84 26.41
CA LEU A 109 27.74 -16.51 26.18
C LEU A 109 27.54 -16.03 24.72
N ARG A 110 27.79 -16.92 23.75
CA ARG A 110 27.60 -16.63 22.32
C ARG A 110 26.14 -16.28 22.01
N LEU A 111 25.18 -17.08 22.50
CA LEU A 111 23.76 -16.88 22.22
C LEU A 111 23.23 -15.60 22.91
N GLN A 112 23.69 -15.30 24.14
CA GLN A 112 23.37 -14.04 24.82
C GLN A 112 23.92 -12.81 24.06
N THR A 113 25.16 -12.90 23.57
CA THR A 113 25.76 -11.82 22.78
C THR A 113 25.02 -11.61 21.47
N LEU A 114 24.64 -12.69 20.80
CA LEU A 114 23.82 -12.62 19.58
C LEU A 114 22.43 -12.04 19.87
N HIS A 115 21.80 -12.44 20.97
CA HIS A 115 20.51 -11.90 21.39
C HIS A 115 20.58 -10.39 21.61
N HIS A 116 21.58 -9.92 22.37
CA HIS A 116 21.82 -8.50 22.60
C HIS A 116 22.07 -7.73 21.31
N TYR A 117 22.86 -8.30 20.39
CA TYR A 117 23.09 -7.70 19.08
C TYR A 117 21.78 -7.56 18.28
N LEU A 118 20.96 -8.61 18.21
CA LEU A 118 19.68 -8.58 17.50
C LEU A 118 18.70 -7.59 18.13
N GLN A 119 18.66 -7.52 19.46
CA GLN A 119 17.86 -6.53 20.21
C GLN A 119 18.23 -5.10 19.80
N LYS A 120 19.53 -4.74 19.85
CA LYS A 120 20.00 -3.42 19.43
C LYS A 120 19.67 -3.10 17.97
N GLN A 121 19.76 -4.09 17.07
CA GLN A 121 19.38 -3.89 15.66
C GLN A 121 17.87 -3.68 15.51
N PHE A 122 17.06 -4.36 16.31
CA PHE A 122 15.60 -4.21 16.31
C PHE A 122 15.19 -2.82 16.81
N GLU A 123 15.74 -2.38 17.94
CA GLU A 123 15.55 -1.03 18.48
C GLU A 123 15.96 0.05 17.48
N ARG A 124 17.11 -0.13 16.80
CA ARG A 124 17.53 0.77 15.73
C ARG A 124 16.51 0.85 14.60
N CYS A 125 15.87 -0.26 14.23
CA CYS A 125 14.83 -0.24 13.20
C CYS A 125 13.58 0.50 13.69
N ASN A 126 13.18 0.31 14.96
CA ASN A 126 12.05 1.04 15.56
C ASN A 126 12.31 2.54 15.59
N GLY A 127 13.47 2.98 16.10
CA GLY A 127 13.82 4.41 16.12
C GLY A 127 13.90 5.02 14.72
N LYS A 128 14.23 4.25 13.68
CA LYS A 128 14.17 4.72 12.29
C LYS A 128 12.74 4.84 11.77
N LEU A 129 11.85 3.93 12.15
CA LEU A 129 10.43 4.00 11.78
C LEU A 129 9.73 5.15 12.51
N GLU A 130 10.01 5.34 13.80
CA GLU A 130 9.52 6.46 14.60
C GLU A 130 9.97 7.80 13.98
N ALA A 131 11.27 7.96 13.68
CA ALA A 131 11.77 9.16 13.03
C ALA A 131 11.19 9.39 11.60
N ILE A 132 10.71 8.35 10.93
CA ILE A 132 9.98 8.50 9.65
C ILE A 132 8.56 8.99 9.95
N GLN A 133 7.87 8.38 10.92
CA GLN A 133 6.53 8.78 11.33
C GLN A 133 6.49 10.24 11.81
N GLU A 134 7.43 10.64 12.67
CA GLU A 134 7.54 12.03 13.12
C GLU A 134 7.72 13.02 11.96
N LYS A 135 8.46 12.65 10.91
CA LYS A 135 8.61 13.50 9.73
C LYS A 135 7.32 13.59 8.91
N ILE A 136 6.53 12.52 8.88
CA ILE A 136 5.21 12.50 8.25
C ILE A 136 4.27 13.41 9.05
N ASP A 137 4.20 13.23 10.37
CA ASP A 137 3.33 14.00 11.26
C ASP A 137 3.67 15.50 11.27
N GLN A 138 4.97 15.84 11.14
CA GLN A 138 5.44 17.23 11.02
C GLN A 138 5.28 17.81 9.61
N GLY A 139 4.73 17.07 8.64
CA GLY A 139 4.60 17.49 7.25
C GLY A 139 5.95 17.75 6.54
N LYS A 140 7.07 17.31 7.14
CA LYS A 140 8.43 17.51 6.61
C LYS A 140 8.77 16.49 5.53
N ASN A 141 8.03 15.40 5.46
CA ASN A 141 8.13 14.46 4.36
C ASN A 141 7.32 15.03 3.19
N LYS A 142 7.98 15.38 2.09
CA LYS A 142 7.27 15.77 0.86
C LYS A 142 6.48 14.54 0.40
N GLU A 143 5.17 14.56 0.64
CA GLU A 143 4.27 13.55 0.12
C GLU A 143 4.29 13.65 -1.40
N TYR A 144 4.99 12.73 -2.04
CA TYR A 144 5.04 12.61 -3.48
C TYR A 144 4.43 11.28 -3.87
N ALA A 145 3.40 11.34 -4.72
CA ALA A 145 2.81 10.19 -5.36
C ALA A 145 3.22 10.15 -6.83
N SER A 146 3.80 9.04 -7.26
CA SER A 146 4.12 8.81 -8.69
C SER A 146 2.94 8.22 -9.48
N SER A 147 2.05 7.53 -8.77
CA SER A 147 0.86 6.90 -9.32
C SER A 147 -0.30 6.91 -8.34
N ALA A 148 -1.51 6.73 -8.86
CA ALA A 148 -2.76 6.65 -8.12
C ALA A 148 -3.61 5.48 -8.61
N PHE A 149 -4.45 4.97 -7.73
CA PHE A 149 -5.46 3.98 -7.99
C PHE A 149 -6.80 4.68 -7.80
N VAL A 150 -7.59 4.79 -8.87
CA VAL A 150 -8.89 5.45 -8.82
C VAL A 150 -9.96 4.38 -8.89
N THR A 151 -10.77 4.29 -7.84
CA THR A 151 -11.85 3.32 -7.70
C THR A 151 -13.17 3.99 -7.98
N PHE A 152 -14.01 3.38 -8.81
CA PHE A 152 -15.32 3.90 -9.18
C PHE A 152 -16.44 3.26 -8.36
N ASN A 153 -17.56 3.97 -8.23
CA ASN A 153 -18.73 3.49 -7.49
C ASN A 153 -19.53 2.40 -8.22
N THR A 154 -19.35 2.27 -9.55
CA THR A 154 -20.12 1.39 -10.43
C THR A 154 -19.26 0.80 -11.55
N GLU A 155 -19.66 -0.35 -12.07
CA GLU A 155 -19.03 -0.96 -13.25
C GLU A 155 -19.11 -0.05 -14.48
N GLN A 156 -20.26 0.61 -14.66
CA GLN A 156 -20.50 1.52 -15.77
C GLN A 156 -19.52 2.70 -15.74
N ALA A 157 -19.28 3.28 -14.57
CA ALA A 157 -18.28 4.34 -14.40
C ALA A 157 -16.87 3.82 -14.74
N TYR A 158 -16.49 2.65 -14.23
CA TYR A 158 -15.22 2.02 -14.56
C TYR A 158 -15.04 1.80 -16.07
N VAL A 159 -16.05 1.21 -16.74
CA VAL A 159 -16.01 0.92 -18.18
C VAL A 159 -15.92 2.21 -18.99
N ARG A 160 -16.70 3.24 -18.65
CA ARG A 160 -16.64 4.57 -19.31
C ARG A 160 -15.26 5.21 -19.17
N ALA A 161 -14.71 5.23 -17.96
CA ALA A 161 -13.37 5.77 -17.72
C ALA A 161 -12.29 4.99 -18.49
N ARG A 162 -12.39 3.66 -18.54
CA ARG A 162 -11.44 2.80 -19.26
C ARG A 162 -11.47 3.00 -20.78
N ARG A 163 -12.64 3.28 -21.36
CA ARG A 163 -12.77 3.58 -22.80
C ARG A 163 -12.03 4.85 -23.19
N MET A 164 -12.09 5.88 -22.35
CA MET A 164 -11.38 7.15 -22.58
C MET A 164 -9.87 7.03 -22.38
N TYR A 165 -9.46 6.15 -21.46
CA TYR A 165 -8.07 5.94 -21.10
C TYR A 165 -7.62 4.50 -21.35
N VAL A 166 -7.65 4.10 -22.62
CA VAL A 166 -7.28 2.73 -23.08
C VAL A 166 -5.88 2.30 -22.61
N HIS A 167 -4.99 3.27 -22.34
CA HIS A 167 -3.62 3.04 -21.89
C HIS A 167 -3.42 2.97 -20.36
N LEU A 168 -4.47 3.16 -19.55
CA LEU A 168 -4.39 3.19 -18.07
C LEU A 168 -4.67 1.83 -17.39
N GLY A 169 -4.44 0.72 -18.11
CA GLY A 169 -4.46 -0.66 -17.59
C GLY A 169 -3.10 -1.13 -17.05
#